data_AF-A0A7V0ST96-F1
#
_entry.id   AF-A0A7V0ST96-F1
#
_cell.length_a   1.000
_cell.length_b   1.000
_cell.length_c   1.000
_cell.angle_alpha   90.00
_cell.angle_beta   90.00
_cell.angle_gamma   90.00
#
_symmetry.space_group_name_H-M   'P 1'
#
loop_
_entity.id
_entity.type
_entity.pdbx_description
1 polymer ?
#
loop_
_entity_poly.entity_id
_entity_poly.type
_entity_poly.pdbx_seq_one_letter_code
_entity_poly.pdbx_strand_id
1 'polypeptide(L)'
;MILDNETSKSNVEHFLRDHKMQLRTTKQGNEFIIHVSKTGTIAENTSVEEFCANDSPRLSNYVITVKRNVIGNGLDELGQILLKAAINNPA
;
A
#
# COMPACT_ATOMS: atom_id res chain seq x y z
N MET A 1 10.50 -14.61 -7.44
CA MET A 1 9.11 -14.14 -7.52
C MET A 1 9.01 -13.11 -8.64
N ILE A 2 7.90 -13.09 -9.39
CA ILE A 2 7.67 -12.14 -10.50
C ILE A 2 6.45 -11.30 -10.13
N LEU A 3 6.52 -9.99 -10.33
CA LEU A 3 5.47 -9.01 -10.01
C LEU A 3 5.29 -8.05 -11.18
N ASP A 4 4.07 -7.57 -11.42
CA ASP A 4 3.70 -6.78 -12.59
C ASP A 4 3.46 -5.29 -12.30
N ASN A 5 3.53 -4.88 -11.03
CA ASN A 5 3.30 -3.50 -10.63
C ASN A 5 4.17 -3.08 -9.42
N GLU A 6 4.44 -1.78 -9.33
CA GLU A 6 5.33 -1.19 -8.31
C GLU A 6 4.78 -1.36 -6.88
N THR A 7 3.45 -1.31 -6.70
CA THR A 7 2.82 -1.44 -5.38
C THR A 7 3.04 -2.84 -4.82
N SER A 8 2.75 -3.89 -5.59
CA SER A 8 3.00 -5.27 -5.18
C SER A 8 4.48 -5.51 -4.91
N LYS A 9 5.38 -4.94 -5.72
CA LYS A 9 6.84 -5.02 -5.48
C LYS A 9 7.23 -4.34 -4.17
N SER A 10 6.71 -3.15 -3.88
CA SER A 10 6.97 -2.45 -2.63
C SER A 10 6.51 -3.25 -1.40
N ASN A 11 5.29 -3.80 -1.46
CA ASN A 11 4.72 -4.57 -0.34
C ASN A 11 5.52 -5.85 -0.07
N VAL A 12 5.90 -6.58 -1.11
CA VAL A 12 6.69 -7.81 -0.99
C VAL A 12 8.10 -7.50 -0.48
N GLU A 13 8.76 -6.45 -0.97
CA GLU A 13 10.07 -6.06 -0.48
C GLU A 13 10.03 -5.68 1.00
N HIS A 14 9.00 -4.95 1.43
CA HIS A 14 8.84 -4.56 2.83
C HIS A 14 8.66 -5.79 3.73
N PHE A 15 7.68 -6.65 3.41
CA PHE A 15 7.41 -7.88 4.15
C PHE A 15 8.67 -8.74 4.32
N LEU A 16 9.44 -8.92 3.24
CA LEU A 16 10.61 -9.77 3.29
C LEU A 16 11.77 -9.12 4.07
N ARG A 17 11.94 -7.79 4.02
CA ARG A 17 12.95 -7.07 4.81
C ARG A 17 12.64 -7.12 6.30
N ASP A 18 11.38 -6.99 6.69
CA ASP A 18 10.96 -7.04 8.09
C ASP A 18 11.29 -8.39 8.72
N HIS A 19 11.20 -9.45 7.91
CA HIS A 19 11.61 -10.81 8.28
C HIS A 19 13.10 -11.11 8.03
N LYS A 20 13.93 -10.07 7.86
CA LYS A 20 15.39 -10.16 7.73
C LYS A 20 15.83 -11.06 6.57
N MET A 21 15.06 -11.10 5.49
CA MET A 21 15.44 -11.78 4.25
C MET A 21 16.34 -10.89 3.40
N GLN A 22 17.34 -11.48 2.76
CA GLN A 22 18.14 -10.79 1.75
C GLN A 22 17.45 -10.84 0.39
N LEU A 23 17.42 -9.68 -0.27
CA LEU A 23 16.64 -9.47 -1.49
C LEU A 23 17.52 -8.87 -2.58
N ARG A 24 17.30 -9.33 -3.81
CA ARG A 24 17.78 -8.66 -5.01
C ARG A 24 16.64 -8.56 -6.01
N THR A 25 16.26 -7.34 -6.33
CA THR A 25 15.20 -7.05 -7.30
C THR A 25 15.82 -6.61 -8.62
N THR A 26 15.29 -7.12 -9.72
CA THR A 26 15.64 -6.70 -11.09
C THR A 26 14.38 -6.38 -11.86
N LYS A 27 14.42 -5.35 -12.71
CA LYS A 27 13.31 -5.01 -13.60
C LYS A 27 13.62 -5.52 -15.00
N GLN A 28 12.71 -6.30 -15.58
CA GLN A 28 12.81 -6.81 -16.94
C GLN A 28 11.51 -6.43 -17.68
N GLY A 29 11.59 -5.41 -18.54
CA GLY A 29 10.40 -4.83 -19.18
C GLY A 29 9.44 -4.24 -18.14
N ASN A 30 8.21 -4.75 -18.10
CA ASN A 30 7.17 -4.34 -17.16
C ASN A 30 7.13 -5.19 -15.87
N GLU A 31 7.99 -6.20 -15.75
CA GLU A 31 7.98 -7.12 -14.62
C GLU A 31 9.15 -6.85 -13.66
N PHE A 32 8.91 -7.08 -12.37
CA PHE A 32 9.90 -7.10 -11.30
C PHE A 32 10.19 -8.54 -10.91
N ILE A 33 11.44 -8.95 -11.04
CA ILE A 33 11.92 -10.26 -10.61
C ILE A 33 12.67 -10.07 -9.30
N ILE A 34 12.11 -10.62 -8.22
CA ILE A 34 12.70 -10.62 -6.89
C ILE A 34 13.35 -11.98 -6.63
N HIS A 35 14.66 -11.96 -6.39
CA HIS A 35 15.43 -13.08 -5.86
C HIS A 35 15.54 -12.94 -4.34
N VAL A 36 15.19 -14.02 -3.63
CA VAL A 36 15.14 -14.03 -2.17
C VAL A 36 16.09 -15.11 -1.65
N SER A 37 16.99 -14.72 -0.74
CA SER A 37 17.83 -15.65 0.00
C SER A 37 17.30 -15.78 1.43
N LYS A 38 16.83 -16.98 1.78
CA LYS A 38 16.27 -17.28 3.11
C LYS A 38 17.37 -17.17 4.16
N THR A 39 17.38 -16.04 4.84
CA THR A 39 18.41 -15.65 5.83
C THR A 39 17.79 -15.30 7.18
N GLY A 40 16.49 -14.97 7.21
CA GLY A 40 15.69 -14.81 8.41
C GLY A 40 14.61 -15.89 8.57
N THR A 41 13.67 -15.63 9.46
CA THR A 41 12.58 -16.55 9.85
C THR A 41 11.26 -15.81 9.78
N ILE A 42 10.25 -16.45 9.18
CA ILE A 42 8.85 -16.01 9.20
C ILE A 42 8.12 -16.98 10.13
N ALA A 43 7.43 -16.47 11.15
CA ALA A 43 6.63 -17.31 12.02
C ALA A 43 5.38 -17.80 11.27
N GLU A 44 4.95 -19.04 11.48
CA GLU A 44 3.74 -19.56 10.83
C GLU A 44 2.47 -18.79 11.20
N ASN A 45 2.50 -18.08 12.34
CA ASN A 45 1.36 -17.31 12.86
C ASN A 45 1.48 -15.80 12.60
N THR A 46 2.24 -15.38 11.58
CA THR A 46 2.35 -13.94 11.26
C THR A 46 0.97 -13.42 10.80
N SER A 47 0.42 -12.43 11.49
CA SER A 47 -0.92 -11.89 11.21
C SER A 47 -0.90 -11.06 9.92
N VAL A 48 -1.91 -11.25 9.06
CA VAL A 48 -2.02 -10.50 7.80
C VAL A 48 -2.34 -9.03 8.06
N GLU A 49 -3.06 -8.77 9.15
CA GLU A 49 -3.49 -7.45 9.60
C GLU A 49 -2.31 -6.53 9.91
N GLU A 50 -1.19 -7.08 10.38
CA GLU A 50 0.06 -6.33 10.65
C GLU A 50 0.65 -5.69 9.39
N PHE A 51 0.38 -6.24 8.20
CA PHE A 51 0.87 -5.70 6.92
C PHE A 51 -0.18 -4.90 6.15
N CYS A 52 -1.44 -4.96 6.58
CA CYS A 52 -2.51 -4.11 6.08
C CYS A 52 -2.56 -2.76 6.81
N ALA A 53 -1.84 -2.62 7.92
CA ALA A 53 -1.66 -1.35 8.59
C ALA A 53 -0.79 -0.43 7.74
N ASN A 54 -1.33 0.71 7.33
CA ASN A 54 -0.51 1.79 6.81
C ASN A 54 0.33 2.33 7.97
N ASP A 55 1.61 1.94 8.04
CA ASP A 55 2.61 2.64 8.83
C ASP A 55 2.86 4.02 8.19
N SER A 56 1.91 4.93 8.35
CA SER A 56 2.19 6.35 8.27
C SER A 56 2.39 6.85 9.70
N PRO A 57 3.63 6.88 10.23
CA PRO A 57 3.91 7.32 11.59
C PRO A 57 3.69 8.84 11.80
N ARG A 58 3.15 9.55 10.80
CA ARG A 58 2.74 10.95 10.94
C ARG A 58 1.49 11.19 10.11
N LEU A 59 0.35 11.29 10.80
CA LEU A 59 -0.71 12.21 10.39
C LEU A 59 -0.07 13.62 10.34
N SER A 60 0.51 14.01 9.22
CA SER A 60 0.91 15.40 9.01
C SER A 60 -0.34 16.27 8.96
N ASN A 61 -0.21 17.54 9.32
CA ASN A 61 -1.29 18.53 9.30
C ASN A 61 -1.75 18.79 7.85
N TYR A 62 -2.55 17.90 7.28
CA TYR A 62 -3.12 18.06 5.95
C TYR A 62 -4.35 18.96 6.03
N VAL A 63 -4.39 20.00 5.19
CA VAL A 63 -5.59 20.80 4.95
C VAL A 63 -6.20 20.34 3.64
N ILE A 64 -7.38 19.71 3.71
CA ILE A 64 -8.13 19.28 2.53
C ILE A 64 -9.08 20.41 2.14
N THR A 65 -8.91 20.97 0.93
CA THR A 65 -9.81 21.98 0.37
C THR A 65 -10.66 21.37 -0.73
N VAL A 66 -11.98 21.40 -0.55
CA VAL A 66 -12.95 20.83 -1.48
C VAL A 66 -13.64 21.96 -2.25
N LYS A 67 -13.42 22.04 -3.57
CA LYS A 67 -14.00 23.09 -4.43
C LYS A 67 -15.34 22.70 -5.07
N ARG A 68 -15.69 21.42 -5.02
CA ARG A 68 -16.91 20.86 -5.62
C ARG A 68 -17.59 19.94 -4.60
N ASN A 69 -18.91 19.87 -4.60
CA ASN A 69 -19.68 18.98 -3.73
C ASN A 69 -19.61 17.49 -4.11
N VAL A 70 -18.66 17.10 -4.98
CA VAL A 70 -18.44 15.73 -5.46
C VAL A 70 -16.94 15.44 -5.56
N ILE A 71 -16.55 14.19 -5.35
CA ILE A 71 -15.21 13.67 -5.67
C ILE A 71 -15.24 12.95 -7.03
N GLY A 72 -14.22 13.20 -7.85
CA GLY A 72 -14.10 12.61 -9.19
C GLY A 72 -14.88 13.36 -10.27
N ASN A 73 -15.01 12.75 -11.45
CA ASN A 73 -15.80 13.24 -12.58
C ASN A 73 -16.76 12.15 -13.10
N GLY A 74 -17.08 11.17 -12.25
CA GLY A 74 -18.03 10.09 -12.56
C GLY A 74 -19.46 10.49 -12.25
N LEU A 75 -20.30 9.51 -11.89
CA LEU A 75 -21.67 9.77 -11.46
C LEU A 75 -21.69 10.64 -10.19
N ASP A 76 -22.45 11.72 -10.23
CA ASP A 76 -22.52 12.70 -9.14
C ASP A 76 -22.93 12.07 -7.80
N GLU A 77 -23.90 11.17 -7.82
CA GLU A 77 -24.37 10.46 -6.62
C GLU A 77 -23.23 9.70 -5.94
N LEU A 78 -22.43 8.96 -6.72
CA LEU A 78 -21.28 8.24 -6.22
C LEU A 78 -20.21 9.21 -5.70
N GLY A 79 -19.96 10.30 -6.44
CA GLY A 79 -19.05 11.35 -6.03
C GLY A 79 -19.43 12.02 -4.69
N GLN A 80 -20.72 12.16 -4.40
CA GLN A 80 -21.22 12.67 -3.12
C GLN A 80 -21.03 11.66 -1.98
N ILE A 81 -21.30 10.38 -2.23
CA ILE A 81 -21.09 9.31 -1.23
C ILE A 81 -19.61 9.25 -0.84
N LEU A 82 -18.72 9.28 -1.83
CA LEU A 82 -17.27 9.27 -1.60
C LEU A 82 -16.79 10.50 -0.83
N LEU A 83 -17.30 11.69 -1.17
CA LEU A 83 -16.96 12.91 -0.44
C LEU A 83 -17.39 12.85 1.03
N LYS A 84 -18.61 12.38 1.29
CA LYS A 84 -19.12 12.19 2.66
C LYS A 84 -18.28 11.19 3.43
N ALA A 85 -17.94 10.06 2.82
CA ALA A 85 -17.11 9.04 3.44
C ALA A 85 -15.71 9.57 3.79
N ALA A 86 -15.09 10.32 2.89
CA ALA A 86 -13.75 10.90 3.09
C ALA A 86 -13.70 11.95 4.21
N ILE A 87 -14.76 12.72 4.42
CA ILE A 87 -14.83 13.74 5.49
C ILE A 87 -15.24 13.13 6.83
N ASN A 88 -16.21 12.20 6.81
CA ASN A 88 -16.83 11.70 8.04
C ASN A 88 -16.10 10.51 8.66
N ASN A 89 -15.16 9.89 7.95
CA ASN A 89 -14.33 8.83 8.50
C ASN A 89 -12.98 9.42 8.92
N PRO A 90 -12.77 9.73 10.21
CA PRO A 90 -11.44 10.09 10.68
C PRO A 90 -10.50 8.89 10.45
N ALA A 91 -9.39 9.15 9.76
CA ALA A 91 -8.31 8.18 9.58
C ALA A 91 -7.76 7.68 10.91
#